data_AF-A0A1X7SE26-F1
#
_entry.id   AF-A0A1X7SE26-F1
#
_cell.length_a   1.000
_cell.length_b   1.000
_cell.length_c   1.000
_cell.angle_alpha   90.00
_cell.angle_beta   90.00
_cell.angle_gamma   90.00
#
_symmetry.space_group_name_H-M   'P 1'
#
loop_
_entity.id
_entity.type
_entity.pdbx_description
1 polymer ?
#
loop_
_entity_poly.entity_id
_entity_poly.type
_entity_poly.pdbx_seq_one_letter_code
_entity_poly.pdbx_strand_id
1 'polypeptide(L)' 'MSIVVENFKMSSPIYTHDLAKAMKHTLTAVGTKDGIVTICDMNSGSSSHILKRHKKPVMTVQWSPSDEYTLATG' A
#
# COMPACT_ATOMS: atom_id res chain seq x y z
N MET A 1 23.54 -1.74 12.63
CA MET A 1 23.18 -2.90 11.79
C MET A 1 21.65 -2.92 11.70
N SER A 2 21.08 -2.62 10.54
CA SER A 2 19.62 -2.65 10.33
C SER A 2 19.19 -4.09 10.04
N ILE A 3 18.33 -4.65 10.90
CA ILE A 3 17.74 -5.97 10.70
C ILE A 3 16.41 -5.82 9.94
N VAL A 4 16.20 -6.68 8.94
CA VAL A 4 14.90 -6.77 8.26
C VAL A 4 13.97 -7.56 9.17
N VAL A 5 12.92 -6.91 9.66
CA VAL A 5 11.91 -7.55 10.52
C VAL A 5 10.79 -8.21 9.72
N GLU A 6 10.44 -7.67 8.54
CA GLU A 6 9.34 -8.15 7.73
C GLU A 6 9.60 -8.01 6.23
N ASN A 7 9.00 -8.91 5.43
CA ASN A 7 9.09 -8.91 3.96
C ASN A 7 7.72 -9.13 3.32
N PHE A 8 7.25 -8.14 2.57
CA PHE A 8 6.02 -8.23 1.81
C PHE A 8 6.28 -8.60 0.35
N LYS A 9 5.77 -9.76 -0.08
CA LYS A 9 5.87 -10.19 -1.48
C LYS A 9 4.71 -9.61 -2.28
N MET A 10 5.03 -8.87 -3.34
CA MET A 10 4.04 -8.37 -4.31
C MET A 10 3.92 -9.31 -5.50
N SER A 11 2.73 -9.42 -6.06
CA SER A 11 2.44 -10.30 -7.20
C SER A 11 3.04 -9.81 -8.52
N SER A 12 3.38 -8.52 -8.62
CA SER A 12 3.98 -7.91 -9.80
C SER A 12 4.93 -6.76 -9.39
N PRO A 13 5.68 -6.17 -10.34
CA PRO A 13 6.48 -4.98 -10.09
C PRO A 13 5.67 -3.85 -9.44
N ILE A 14 6.28 -3.19 -8.45
CA ILE A 14 5.73 -2.03 -7.76
C ILE A 14 6.08 -0.79 -8.56
N TYR A 15 5.09 0.06 -8.81
CA TYR A 15 5.28 1.36 -9.48
C TYR A 15 5.12 2.55 -8.54
N THR A 16 4.35 2.39 -7.47
CA THR A 16 4.06 3.47 -6.54
C THR A 16 3.74 2.94 -5.16
N HIS A 17 3.98 3.75 -4.14
CA HIS A 17 3.62 3.46 -2.76
C HIS A 17 3.39 4.76 -1.99
N ASP A 18 2.55 4.72 -0.97
CA ASP A 18 2.36 5.82 -0.03
C ASP A 18 1.99 5.30 1.37
N LEU A 19 2.35 6.08 2.38
CA LEU A 19 2.17 5.78 3.79
C LEU A 19 1.03 6.61 4.37
N ALA A 20 0.09 5.96 5.06
CA ALA A 20 -0.91 6.68 5.83
C ALA A 20 -0.22 7.43 6.97
N LYS A 21 -0.47 8.74 7.05
CA LYS A 21 0.12 9.62 8.07
C LYS A 21 -0.66 9.65 9.38
N ALA A 22 -1.80 8.96 9.42
CA ALA A 22 -2.68 8.97 10.57
C ALA A 22 -2.16 8.04 11.68
N MET A 23 -2.27 8.51 12.91
CA MET A 23 -1.44 8.05 14.03
C MET A 23 -1.78 6.65 14.59
N LYS A 24 -2.87 5.99 14.18
CA LYS A 24 -3.30 4.73 14.80
C LYS A 24 -2.73 3.48 14.11
N HIS A 25 -2.65 3.49 12.78
CA HIS A 25 -2.19 2.34 11.99
C HIS A 25 -1.14 2.78 10.97
N THR A 26 -0.03 2.05 10.91
CA THR A 26 1.02 2.28 9.91
C THR A 26 0.64 1.58 8.60
N LEU A 27 -0.42 2.06 7.95
CA LEU A 27 -0.88 1.51 6.68
C LEU A 27 0.00 1.99 5.53
N THR A 28 0.37 1.07 4.63
CA THR A 28 1.09 1.36 3.40
C THR A 28 0.28 0.86 2.22
N ALA A 29 0.01 1.74 1.26
CA ALA A 29 -0.58 1.35 -0.01
C ALA A 29 0.53 1.12 -1.03
N VAL A 30 0.42 0.07 -1.83
CA VAL A 30 1.37 -0.29 -2.87
C VAL A 30 0.62 -0.54 -4.16
N GLY A 31 0.90 0.25 -5.20
CA GLY A 31 0.32 0.09 -6.54
C GLY A 31 1.26 -0.70 -7.46
N THR A 32 0.69 -1.65 -8.20
CA THR A 32 1.47 -2.58 -9.03
C THR A 32 1.11 -2.50 -10.53
N LYS A 33 1.99 -3.08 -11.36
CA LYS A 33 1.83 -3.20 -12.82
C LYS A 33 0.50 -3.86 -13.23
N ASP A 34 0.00 -4.83 -12.46
CA ASP A 34 -1.19 -5.59 -12.83
C ASP A 34 -2.51 -4.91 -12.45
N GLY A 35 -2.47 -3.63 -12.02
CA GLY A 35 -3.69 -2.92 -11.60
C GLY A 35 -4.16 -3.31 -10.20
N ILE A 36 -3.25 -3.81 -9.36
CA ILE A 36 -3.54 -4.22 -7.99
C ILE A 36 -3.00 -3.15 -7.04
N VAL A 37 -3.81 -2.80 -6.03
CA VAL A 37 -3.35 -2.05 -4.86
C VAL A 37 -3.39 -2.95 -3.65
N THR A 38 -2.24 -3.16 -3.01
CA THR A 38 -2.12 -3.91 -1.76
C THR A 38 -1.98 -2.92 -0.61
N ILE A 39 -2.76 -3.11 0.45
CA ILE A 39 -2.65 -2.37 1.71
C ILE A 39 -1.96 -3.29 2.72
N CYS A 40 -0.82 -2.85 3.24
CA CYS A 40 -0.03 -3.54 4.25
C CYS A 40 -0.08 -2.77 5.57
N ASP A 41 -0.34 -3.46 6.67
CA ASP A 41 -0.14 -2.94 8.02
C ASP A 41 1.27 -3.27 8.48
N MET A 42 2.10 -2.24 8.61
CA MET A 42 3.51 -2.38 9.00
C MET A 42 3.68 -2.73 10.48
N ASN A 43 2.68 -2.49 11.33
CA ASN A 43 2.77 -2.80 12.76
C ASN A 43 2.55 -4.29 13.03
N SER A 44 1.63 -4.92 12.30
CA SER A 44 1.29 -6.34 12.45
C SER A 44 2.01 -7.27 11.47
N GLY A 45 2.75 -6.72 10.50
CA GLY A 45 3.40 -7.51 9.44
C GLY A 45 2.40 -8.12 8.44
N SER A 46 1.13 -7.72 8.49
CA SER A 46 0.06 -8.35 7.71
C SER A 46 -0.35 -7.52 6.50
N SER A 47 -0.59 -8.18 5.36
CA SER A 47 -1.29 -7.56 4.23
C SER A 47 -2.78 -7.51 4.56
N SER A 48 -3.31 -6.34 4.86
CA SER A 48 -4.68 -6.17 5.33
C SER A 48 -5.70 -6.32 4.20
N HIS A 49 -5.44 -5.73 3.03
CA HIS A 49 -6.43 -5.67 1.94
C HIS A 49 -5.83 -5.64 0.54
N ILE A 50 -6.61 -6.08 -0.45
CA ILE A 50 -6.24 -6.05 -1.87
C ILE A 50 -7.37 -5.43 -2.68
N LEU A 51 -7.09 -4.36 -3.41
CA LEU A 51 -8.02 -3.67 -4.31
C LEU A 51 -7.67 -4.05 -5.76
N LYS A 52 -8.58 -4.73 -6.46
CA LYS A 52 -8.35 -5.31 -7.81
C LYS A 52 -9.18 -4.68 -8.92
N ARG A 53 -9.63 -3.44 -8.75
CA ARG A 53 -10.58 -2.81 -9.68
C ARG A 53 -9.90 -2.20 -10.91
N HIS A 54 -8.63 -1.82 -10.83
CA HIS A 54 -7.92 -1.20 -11.94
C HIS A 54 -7.63 -2.23 -13.03
N LYS A 55 -7.95 -1.87 -14.28
CA LYS A 55 -7.68 -2.71 -15.47
C LYS A 55 -6.32 -2.41 -16.12
N LYS A 56 -5.61 -1.43 -15.59
CA LYS A 56 -4.33 -0.90 -16.07
C LYS A 56 -3.38 -0.75 -14.88
N PRO A 57 -2.06 -0.62 -15.11
CA PRO A 57 -1.10 -0.37 -14.05
C PRO A 57 -1.52 0.78 -13.13
N VAL A 58 -1.35 0.60 -11.82
CA VAL A 58 -1.53 1.69 -10.86
C VAL A 58 -0.24 2.48 -10.79
N MET A 59 -0.28 3.72 -11.25
CA MET A 59 0.86 4.62 -11.36
C MET A 59 0.95 5.58 -10.17
N THR A 60 -0.17 5.82 -9.49
CA THR A 60 -0.22 6.66 -8.30
C THR A 60 -1.11 6.07 -7.21
N VAL A 61 -0.65 6.19 -5.97
CA VAL A 61 -1.43 5.97 -4.75
C VAL A 61 -1.14 7.13 -3.80
N GLN A 62 -2.16 7.65 -3.13
CA GLN A 62 -1.98 8.74 -2.17
C GLN A 62 -3.01 8.65 -1.04
N TRP A 63 -2.54 8.47 0.19
CA TRP A 63 -3.39 8.50 1.37
C TRP A 63 -3.84 9.93 1.67
N SER A 64 -5.06 10.06 2.18
CA SER A 64 -5.51 11.33 2.75
C SER A 64 -4.66 11.67 3.98
N PRO A 65 -4.20 12.92 4.11
CA PRO A 65 -3.43 13.36 5.27
C PRO A 65 -4.29 13.51 6.53
N SER A 66 -5.62 13.58 6.39
CA SER A 66 -6.57 13.84 7.48
C SER A 66 -7.51 12.67 7.78
N ASP A 67 -7.61 11.69 6.88
CA ASP A 67 -8.48 10.53 7.02
C ASP A 67 -7.72 9.25 6.67
N GLU A 68 -7.52 8.39 7.66
CA GLU A 68 -6.72 7.17 7.54
C GLU A 68 -7.35 6.09 6.65
N TYR A 69 -8.62 6.22 6.33
CA TYR A 69 -9.37 5.26 5.52
C TYR A 69 -9.59 5.72 4.08
N THR A 70 -9.12 6.92 3.71
CA THR A 70 -9.26 7.46 2.36
C THR A 70 -7.96 7.35 1.58
N LEU A 71 -8.03 6.65 0.44
CA LEU A 71 -6.91 6.43 -0.49
C LEU A 71 -7.33 6.81 -1.92
N ALA A 72 -6.58 7.69 -2.57
CA ALA A 72 -6.69 7.97 -3.99
C ALA A 72 -5.76 7.05 -4.79
N THR A 73 -6.19 6.62 -5.97
CA THR A 73 -5.42 5.72 -6.85
C THR A 73 -5.66 6.06 -8.31
N GLY A 74 -4.65 5.91 -9.17
CA GLY A 74 -4.71 6.23 -10.59
C GLY A 74 -3.61 5.61 -11.44
#